data_AF-A0A971TTJ4-F1
#
_entry.id   AF-A0A971TTJ4-F1
#
_cell.length_a   1.000
_cell.length_b   1.000
_cell.length_c   1.000
_cell.angle_alpha   90.00
_cell.angle_beta   90.00
_cell.angle_gamma   90.00
#
_symmetry.space_group_name_H-M   'P 1'
#
loop_
_entity.id
_entity.type
_entity.pdbx_description
1 polymer ?
#
loop_
_entity_poly.entity_id
_entity_poly.type
_entity_poly.pdbx_seq_one_letter_code
_entity_poly.pdbx_strand_id
1 'polypeptide(L)'
;MALLIEYLAVRCLLRKWLTFRGVLPVFVCVNLITFPITQILGSFLVWFAEIFPLTVEPILYRKHLKKKGIEVLGLTKIIVASNLISFLVGIVLVALFEMLPSRNTNPYRDKAKIATTKDYLHVLEIAVAEYQMNTGKFPDPEMGLISLIEDPGIEKWNGPYLRKIVLPKDAWGNDFIYRLKNSLPTIRSAGPNGKAGTKDDIVSDYEFLSSDPEEEGEQSSEPDSNGS
;
A
#
# COMPACT_ATOMS: atom_id res chain seq x y z
N MET A 1 26.39 26.50 5.42
CA MET A 1 27.36 25.76 4.59
C MET A 1 28.40 25.01 5.42
N ALA A 2 29.13 25.65 6.35
CA ALA A 2 30.13 24.98 7.19
C ALA A 2 29.57 23.79 8.02
N LEU A 3 28.42 23.98 8.69
CA LEU A 3 27.77 22.93 9.48
C LEU A 3 27.29 21.73 8.64
N LEU A 4 26.97 21.95 7.35
CA LEU A 4 26.57 20.88 6.43
C LEU A 4 27.76 20.00 6.06
N ILE A 5 28.94 20.60 5.90
CA ILE A 5 30.18 19.91 5.54
C ILE A 5 30.67 19.07 6.73
N GLU A 6 30.67 19.63 7.94
CA GLU A 6 31.01 18.89 9.16
C GLU A 6 30.03 17.73 9.41
N TYR A 7 28.73 17.95 9.20
CA TYR A 7 27.72 16.89 9.31
C TYR A 7 27.95 15.75 8.31
N LEU A 8 28.26 16.07 7.04
CA LEU A 8 28.55 15.07 6.01
C LEU A 8 29.84 14.29 6.31
N ALA A 9 30.86 14.96 6.83
CA ALA A 9 32.11 14.31 7.23
C ALA A 9 31.92 13.33 8.39
N VAL A 10 31.19 13.75 9.43
CA VAL A 10 30.84 12.89 10.58
C VAL A 10 30.00 11.70 10.11
N ARG A 11 29.03 11.92 9.23
CA ARG A 11 28.19 10.85 8.67
C ARG A 11 28.99 9.83 7.87
N CYS A 12 29.97 10.26 7.09
CA CYS A 12 30.86 9.36 6.35
C CYS A 12 31.73 8.51 7.27
N LEU A 13 32.31 9.13 8.31
CA LEU A 13 33.12 8.43 9.31
C LEU A 13 32.27 7.43 10.12
N LEU A 14 31.07 7.84 10.53
CA LEU A 14 30.14 6.98 11.25
C LEU A 14 29.71 5.78 10.42
N ARG A 15 29.43 5.98 9.11
CA ARG A 15 29.06 4.90 8.19
C ARG A 15 30.17 3.85 8.08
N LYS A 16 31.42 4.31 7.96
CA LYS A 16 32.61 3.44 7.85
C LYS A 16 32.88 2.67 9.16
N TRP A 17 32.61 3.30 10.30
CA TRP A 17 32.74 2.67 11.62
C TRP A 17 31.60 1.67 11.90
N LEU A 18 30.36 1.98 11.50
CA LEU A 18 29.19 1.11 11.67
C LEU A 18 29.23 -0.14 10.77
N THR A 19 29.78 -0.03 9.55
CA THR A 19 30.04 -1.20 8.68
C THR A 19 31.03 -2.17 9.33
N PHE A 20 32.02 -1.66 10.06
CA PHE A 20 33.05 -2.48 10.69
C PHE A 20 32.53 -3.34 11.86
N ARG A 21 31.45 -2.91 12.52
CA ARG A 21 30.84 -3.63 13.66
C ARG A 21 29.61 -4.47 13.32
N GLY A 22 29.20 -4.57 12.05
CA GLY A 22 28.03 -5.35 11.65
C GLY A 22 26.67 -4.80 12.13
N VAL A 23 26.63 -3.60 12.72
CA VAL A 23 25.40 -2.96 13.26
C VAL A 23 24.65 -2.15 12.21
N LEU A 24 25.21 -2.05 11.00
CA LEU A 24 24.68 -1.27 9.88
C LEU A 24 23.22 -1.57 9.53
N PRO A 25 22.74 -2.83 9.41
CA PRO A 25 21.35 -3.07 9.02
C PRO A 25 20.36 -2.55 10.06
N VAL A 26 20.62 -2.75 11.36
CA VAL A 26 19.76 -2.24 12.44
C VAL A 26 19.79 -0.71 12.46
N PHE A 27 20.96 -0.10 12.31
CA PHE A 27 21.11 1.35 12.33
C PHE A 27 20.49 2.03 11.11
N VAL A 28 20.54 1.39 9.93
CA VAL A 28 19.89 1.86 8.70
C VAL A 28 18.37 1.77 8.84
N CYS A 29 17.83 0.69 9.42
CA CYS A 29 16.40 0.57 9.67
C CYS A 29 15.90 1.62 10.68
N VAL A 30 16.62 1.81 11.79
CA VAL A 30 16.28 2.84 12.78
C VAL A 30 16.34 4.23 12.14
N ASN A 31 17.41 4.56 11.40
CA ASN A 31 17.49 5.85 10.71
C ASN A 31 16.48 6.02 9.58
N LEU A 32 16.10 4.99 8.83
CA LEU A 32 15.09 5.12 7.78
C LEU A 32 13.73 5.52 8.35
N ILE A 33 13.44 5.09 9.59
CA ILE A 33 12.19 5.38 10.29
C ILE A 33 12.30 6.69 11.05
N THR A 34 13.41 6.95 11.75
CA THR A 34 13.56 8.18 12.54
C THR A 34 13.90 9.40 11.71
N PHE A 35 14.58 9.27 10.56
CA PHE A 35 14.92 10.39 9.69
C PHE A 35 13.71 11.18 9.19
N PRO A 36 12.67 10.57 8.57
CA PRO A 36 11.48 11.32 8.15
C PRO A 36 10.76 11.95 9.35
N ILE A 37 10.69 11.27 10.48
CA ILE A 37 10.09 11.81 11.71
C ILE A 37 10.88 13.03 12.20
N THR A 38 12.22 12.97 12.23
CA THR A 38 13.06 14.11 12.64
C THR A 38 13.05 15.26 11.65
N GLN A 39 12.87 14.99 10.35
CA GLN A 39 12.80 16.03 9.31
C GLN A 39 11.45 16.76 9.37
N ILE A 40 10.37 16.01 9.58
CA ILE A 40 9.02 16.56 9.77
C ILE A 40 8.94 17.30 11.11
N LEU A 41 9.43 16.70 12.20
CA LEU A 41 9.43 17.32 13.52
C LEU A 41 10.35 18.55 13.58
N GLY A 42 11.51 18.51 12.91
CA GLY A 42 12.42 19.65 12.80
C GLY A 42 11.82 20.79 11.98
N SER A 43 11.20 20.49 10.84
CA SER A 43 10.49 21.49 10.04
C SER A 43 9.27 22.03 10.78
N PHE A 44 8.57 21.18 11.53
CA PHE A 44 7.46 21.57 12.39
C PHE A 44 7.93 22.47 13.53
N LEU A 45 9.06 22.17 14.18
CA LEU A 45 9.65 23.00 15.25
C LEU A 45 10.17 24.33 14.72
N VAL A 46 10.77 24.37 13.52
CA VAL A 46 11.23 25.61 12.88
C VAL A 46 10.04 26.46 12.45
N TRP A 47 9.05 25.86 11.80
CA TRP A 47 7.79 26.53 11.43
C TRP A 47 7.03 27.01 12.67
N PHE A 48 7.00 26.20 13.72
CA PHE A 48 6.42 26.58 15.02
C PHE A 48 7.19 27.74 15.63
N ALA A 49 8.53 27.73 15.60
CA ALA A 49 9.37 28.81 16.10
C ALA A 49 9.31 30.10 15.26
N GLU A 50 9.08 30.01 13.95
CA GLU A 50 8.85 31.16 13.04
C GLU A 50 7.43 31.72 13.11
N ILE A 51 6.45 30.92 13.55
CA ILE A 51 5.06 31.36 13.79
C ILE A 51 4.86 31.87 15.23
N PHE A 52 5.63 31.37 16.20
CA PHE A 52 5.59 31.84 17.58
C PHE A 52 6.25 33.21 17.90
N PRO A 53 7.03 33.90 17.03
CA PRO A 53 7.75 35.10 17.46
C PRO A 53 6.83 36.33 17.58
N LEU A 54 5.51 36.17 17.57
CA LEU A 54 4.59 37.20 18.05
C LEU A 54 4.51 37.32 19.59
N THR A 55 5.20 36.46 20.36
CA THR A 55 4.96 36.37 21.82
C THR A 55 6.07 36.87 22.74
N VAL A 56 7.27 37.24 22.26
CA VAL A 56 8.38 37.67 23.15
C VAL A 56 8.80 39.14 23.05
N GLU A 57 8.32 39.91 22.07
CA GLU A 57 8.52 41.37 22.06
C GLU A 57 7.56 42.23 22.91
N PRO A 58 6.47 41.74 23.58
CA PRO A 58 5.57 42.66 24.26
C PRO A 58 6.17 43.25 25.54
N ILE A 59 7.25 42.67 26.10
CA ILE A 59 7.86 43.16 27.34
C ILE A 59 8.60 44.49 27.12
N LEU A 60 9.33 44.62 26.00
CA LEU A 60 10.00 45.86 25.58
C LEU A 60 9.00 46.88 25.04
N TYR A 61 7.99 46.43 24.33
CA TYR A 61 6.93 47.29 23.78
C TYR A 61 6.06 47.94 24.88
N ARG A 62 5.90 47.26 26.03
CA ARG A 62 5.14 47.76 27.21
C ARG A 62 5.62 49.10 27.72
N LYS A 63 6.94 49.35 27.75
CA LYS A 63 7.53 50.60 28.25
C LYS A 63 7.27 51.78 27.29
N HIS A 64 7.33 51.54 25.98
CA HIS A 64 7.12 52.57 24.96
C HIS A 64 5.64 52.95 24.80
N LEU A 65 4.73 51.98 24.91
CA LEU A 65 3.29 52.19 24.79
C LEU A 65 2.66 52.95 25.96
N LYS A 66 3.16 52.73 27.18
CA LYS A 66 2.69 53.44 28.37
C LYS A 66 2.90 54.96 28.26
N LYS A 67 3.90 55.38 27.47
CA LYS A 67 4.21 56.78 27.14
C LYS A 67 3.24 57.40 26.13
N LYS A 68 2.52 56.58 25.34
CA LYS A 68 1.52 56.98 24.34
C LYS A 68 0.07 56.89 24.83
N GLY A 69 -0.16 56.55 26.11
CA GLY A 69 -1.53 56.48 26.68
C GLY A 69 -2.40 55.32 26.20
N ILE A 70 -1.82 54.33 25.50
CA ILE A 70 -2.55 53.16 25.01
C ILE A 70 -2.64 52.15 26.16
N GLU A 71 -3.87 51.82 26.59
CA GLU A 71 -4.09 50.83 27.64
C GLU A 71 -3.55 49.45 27.23
N VAL A 72 -2.50 49.03 27.92
CA VAL A 72 -1.79 47.75 27.68
C VAL A 72 -2.74 46.53 27.78
N LEU A 73 -3.87 46.68 28.49
CA LEU A 73 -4.93 45.69 28.63
C LEU A 73 -5.59 45.30 27.30
N GLY A 74 -5.61 46.18 26.29
CA GLY A 74 -6.15 45.87 24.97
C GLY A 74 -5.22 44.95 24.16
N LEU A 75 -3.91 45.16 24.26
CA LEU A 75 -2.90 44.42 23.50
C LEU A 75 -2.77 42.97 23.96
N THR A 76 -2.86 42.71 25.28
CA THR A 76 -2.84 41.34 25.80
C THR A 76 -4.03 40.53 25.29
N LYS A 77 -5.21 41.14 25.17
CA LYS A 77 -6.40 40.47 24.62
C LYS A 77 -6.23 40.14 23.14
N ILE A 78 -5.65 41.05 22.35
CA ILE A 78 -5.39 40.83 20.92
C ILE A 78 -4.35 39.72 20.71
N ILE A 79 -3.26 39.72 21.49
CA ILE A 79 -2.22 38.68 21.41
C ILE A 79 -2.80 37.32 21.78
N VAL A 80 -3.57 37.22 22.87
CA VAL A 80 -4.23 35.95 23.26
C VAL A 80 -5.22 35.51 22.17
N ALA A 81 -6.04 36.41 21.64
CA ALA A 81 -6.99 36.09 20.57
C ALA A 81 -6.31 35.55 19.30
N SER A 82 -5.20 36.16 18.88
CA SER A 82 -4.42 35.69 17.72
C SER A 82 -3.87 34.28 17.93
N ASN A 83 -3.34 33.98 19.12
CA ASN A 83 -2.79 32.65 19.43
C ASN A 83 -3.89 31.57 19.44
N LEU A 84 -5.08 31.89 19.99
CA LEU A 84 -6.23 30.98 19.97
C LEU A 84 -6.68 30.68 18.53
N ILE A 85 -6.74 31.71 17.67
CA ILE A 85 -7.06 31.53 16.25
C ILE A 85 -6.03 30.61 15.57
N SER A 86 -4.73 30.84 15.77
CA SER A 86 -3.67 30.06 15.11
C SER A 86 -3.69 28.59 15.54
N PHE A 87 -3.95 28.33 16.84
CA PHE A 87 -4.06 26.96 17.35
C PHE A 87 -5.28 26.22 16.79
N LEU A 88 -6.43 26.90 16.71
CA LEU A 88 -7.66 26.34 16.12
C LEU A 88 -7.47 25.99 14.64
N VAL A 89 -6.88 26.89 13.85
CA VAL A 89 -6.57 26.63 12.44
C VAL A 89 -5.60 25.45 12.29
N GLY A 90 -4.61 25.35 13.17
CA GLY A 90 -3.66 24.22 13.17
C GLY A 90 -4.34 22.86 13.36
N ILE A 91 -5.27 22.75 14.31
CA ILE A 91 -6.02 21.51 14.56
C ILE A 91 -6.84 21.10 13.32
N VAL A 92 -7.51 22.07 12.68
CA VAL A 92 -8.31 21.82 11.47
C VAL A 92 -7.43 21.31 10.31
N LEU A 93 -6.24 21.89 10.13
CA LEU A 93 -5.32 21.47 9.07
C LEU A 93 -4.78 20.04 9.30
N VAL A 94 -4.44 19.68 10.54
CA VAL A 94 -4.00 18.32 10.88
C VAL A 94 -5.13 17.32 10.60
N ALA A 95 -6.35 17.62 11.05
CA ALA A 95 -7.51 16.76 10.79
C ALA A 95 -7.82 16.58 9.29
N LEU A 96 -7.61 17.63 8.48
CA LEU A 96 -7.78 17.56 7.03
C LEU A 96 -6.70 16.69 6.36
N PHE A 97 -5.48 16.70 6.89
CA PHE A 97 -4.36 15.96 6.31
C PHE A 97 -4.49 14.44 6.50
N GLU A 98 -5.12 13.99 7.58
CA GLU A 98 -5.39 12.56 7.84
C GLU A 98 -6.42 11.96 6.86
N MET A 99 -7.27 12.79 6.25
CA MET A 99 -8.31 12.33 5.31
C MET A 99 -7.81 12.06 3.89
N LEU A 100 -6.53 12.31 3.58
CA LEU A 100 -5.96 12.03 2.27
C LEU A 100 -5.47 10.57 2.21
N PRO A 101 -6.18 9.64 1.55
CA PRO A 101 -5.63 8.32 1.29
C PRO A 101 -4.42 8.49 0.38
N SER A 102 -3.22 8.25 0.92
CA SER A 102 -1.99 8.18 0.13
C SER A 102 -2.10 7.00 -0.83
N ARG A 103 -2.64 7.24 -2.03
CA ARG A 103 -2.54 6.29 -3.13
C ARG A 103 -1.14 6.37 -3.69
N ASN A 104 -0.21 5.73 -3.02
CA ASN A 104 1.18 5.61 -3.46
C ASN A 104 1.27 4.54 -4.55
N THR A 105 0.59 4.73 -5.68
CA THR A 105 0.65 3.84 -6.85
C THR A 105 1.88 4.21 -7.67
N ASN A 106 3.01 3.57 -7.36
CA ASN A 106 4.16 3.63 -8.24
C ASN A 106 3.96 2.57 -9.34
N PRO A 107 3.71 2.97 -10.60
CA PRO A 107 3.34 2.04 -11.67
C PRO A 107 4.40 0.97 -11.94
N TYR A 108 5.68 1.23 -11.62
CA TYR A 108 6.75 0.25 -11.74
C TYR A 108 6.71 -0.82 -10.64
N ARG A 109 6.31 -0.44 -9.42
CA ARG A 109 6.10 -1.39 -8.33
C ARG A 109 4.87 -2.24 -8.60
N ASP A 110 3.84 -1.64 -9.20
CA ASP A 110 2.60 -2.34 -9.52
C ASP A 110 2.81 -3.43 -10.59
N LYS A 111 3.63 -3.20 -11.63
CA LYS A 111 3.97 -4.24 -12.61
C LYS A 111 4.66 -5.46 -11.98
N ALA A 112 5.65 -5.23 -11.11
CA ALA A 112 6.36 -6.31 -10.42
C ALA A 112 5.42 -7.09 -9.47
N LYS A 113 4.53 -6.38 -8.79
CA LYS A 113 3.49 -6.97 -7.95
C LYS A 113 2.50 -7.82 -8.74
N ILE A 114 2.02 -7.32 -9.88
CA ILE A 114 1.14 -8.06 -10.79
C ILE A 114 1.82 -9.35 -11.26
N ALA A 115 3.07 -9.28 -11.70
CA ALA A 115 3.83 -10.46 -12.12
C ALA A 115 3.95 -11.50 -10.99
N THR A 116 4.32 -11.06 -9.78
CA THR A 116 4.42 -11.93 -8.62
C THR A 116 3.08 -12.59 -8.27
N THR A 117 1.99 -11.83 -8.33
CA THR A 117 0.64 -12.36 -8.07
C THR A 117 0.24 -13.39 -9.14
N LYS A 118 0.58 -13.18 -10.41
CA LYS A 118 0.36 -14.16 -11.49
C LYS A 118 1.15 -15.46 -11.25
N ASP A 119 2.40 -15.36 -10.80
CA ASP A 119 3.19 -16.55 -10.46
C ASP A 119 2.54 -17.36 -9.34
N TYR A 120 2.04 -16.70 -8.29
CA TYR A 120 1.30 -17.37 -7.23
C TYR A 120 0.00 -18.01 -7.72
N LEU A 121 -0.71 -17.32 -8.61
CA LEU A 121 -1.93 -17.84 -9.22
C LEU A 121 -1.64 -19.14 -9.99
N HIS A 122 -0.60 -19.15 -10.82
CA HIS A 122 -0.18 -20.33 -11.56
C HIS A 122 0.24 -21.50 -10.64
N VAL A 123 0.89 -21.21 -9.52
CA VAL A 123 1.21 -22.24 -8.51
C VAL A 123 -0.06 -22.83 -7.89
N LEU A 124 -1.05 -21.99 -7.56
CA LEU A 124 -2.34 -22.44 -7.04
C LEU A 124 -3.12 -23.22 -8.10
N GLU A 125 -3.03 -22.83 -9.36
CA GLU A 125 -3.69 -23.52 -10.47
C GLU A 125 -3.18 -24.96 -10.62
N ILE A 126 -1.86 -25.14 -10.58
CA ILE A 126 -1.22 -26.46 -10.62
C ILE A 126 -1.66 -27.30 -9.41
N ALA A 127 -1.67 -26.71 -8.21
CA ALA A 127 -2.05 -27.43 -6.99
C ALA A 127 -3.51 -27.90 -7.03
N VAL A 128 -4.43 -27.07 -7.54
CA VAL A 128 -5.84 -27.44 -7.73
C VAL A 128 -6.00 -28.51 -8.81
N ALA A 129 -5.22 -28.45 -9.90
CA ALA A 129 -5.23 -29.49 -10.93
C ALA A 129 -4.71 -30.83 -10.38
N GLU A 130 -3.65 -30.83 -9.58
CA GLU A 130 -3.11 -32.04 -8.95
C GLU A 130 -4.11 -32.64 -7.93
N TYR A 131 -4.76 -31.78 -7.15
CA TYR A 131 -5.86 -32.18 -6.27
C TYR A 131 -6.98 -32.89 -7.05
N GLN A 132 -7.37 -32.35 -8.21
CA GLN A 132 -8.38 -32.97 -9.08
C GLN A 132 -7.89 -34.30 -9.64
N MET A 133 -6.62 -34.42 -10.06
CA MET A 133 -6.07 -35.67 -10.58
C MET A 133 -6.10 -36.79 -9.54
N ASN A 134 -5.84 -36.48 -8.27
CA ASN A 134 -5.79 -37.48 -7.20
C ASN A 134 -7.18 -37.85 -6.64
N THR A 135 -8.03 -36.85 -6.41
CA THR A 135 -9.35 -37.04 -5.78
C THR A 135 -10.49 -37.20 -6.79
N GLY A 136 -10.26 -36.86 -8.06
CA GLY A 136 -11.27 -36.85 -9.12
C GLY A 136 -12.23 -35.67 -9.09
N LYS A 137 -12.10 -34.74 -8.13
CA LYS A 137 -12.99 -33.58 -7.95
C LYS A 137 -12.20 -32.32 -7.63
N PHE A 138 -12.77 -31.15 -7.93
CA PHE A 138 -12.20 -29.88 -7.47
C PHE A 138 -12.49 -29.63 -5.98
N PRO A 139 -11.68 -28.80 -5.31
CA PRO A 139 -11.97 -28.33 -3.96
C PRO A 139 -13.37 -27.74 -3.80
N ASP A 140 -14.02 -28.01 -2.68
CA ASP A 140 -15.31 -27.43 -2.33
C ASP A 140 -15.16 -25.93 -2.02
N PRO A 141 -16.05 -25.02 -2.46
CA PRO A 141 -15.97 -23.60 -2.13
C PRO A 141 -15.99 -23.28 -0.63
N GLU A 142 -16.54 -24.15 0.22
CA GLU A 142 -16.60 -23.95 1.68
C GLU A 142 -15.21 -24.05 2.33
N MET A 143 -14.44 -25.08 1.97
CA MET A 143 -13.06 -25.27 2.43
C MET A 143 -12.06 -24.49 1.56
N GLY A 144 -12.41 -24.30 0.29
CA GLY A 144 -11.64 -23.56 -0.71
C GLY A 144 -10.21 -24.07 -0.84
N LEU A 145 -9.27 -23.13 -0.97
CA LEU A 145 -7.84 -23.40 -1.16
C LEU A 145 -7.16 -24.01 0.09
N ILE A 146 -7.84 -24.09 1.24
CA ILE A 146 -7.30 -24.71 2.46
C ILE A 146 -7.15 -26.23 2.27
N SER A 147 -8.05 -26.84 1.49
CA SER A 147 -8.01 -28.27 1.11
C SER A 147 -6.74 -28.69 0.34
N LEU A 148 -5.97 -27.71 -0.15
CA LEU A 148 -4.68 -27.95 -0.79
C LEU A 148 -3.56 -28.25 0.22
N ILE A 149 -3.77 -27.87 1.48
CA ILE A 149 -2.76 -27.96 2.54
C ILE A 149 -3.19 -28.96 3.61
N GLU A 150 -4.47 -28.93 3.99
CA GLU A 150 -5.05 -29.79 5.00
C GLU A 150 -5.98 -30.80 4.34
N ASP A 151 -5.90 -32.06 4.79
CA ASP A 151 -6.75 -33.13 4.29
C ASP A 151 -8.22 -32.86 4.68
N PRO A 152 -9.14 -32.66 3.70
CA PRO A 152 -10.55 -32.48 3.98
C PRO A 152 -11.29 -33.78 4.37
N GLY A 153 -10.58 -34.91 4.51
CA GLY A 153 -11.15 -36.23 4.80
C GLY A 153 -11.61 -36.97 3.55
N ILE A 154 -10.95 -36.73 2.41
CA ILE A 154 -11.33 -37.29 1.11
C ILE A 154 -10.41 -38.47 0.76
N GLU A 155 -11.00 -39.56 0.27
CA GLU A 155 -10.25 -40.72 -0.19
C GLU A 155 -9.27 -40.34 -1.33
N LYS A 156 -8.03 -40.84 -1.24
CA LYS A 156 -6.92 -40.58 -2.18
C LYS A 156 -6.36 -39.14 -2.17
N TRP A 157 -6.64 -38.34 -1.14
CA TRP A 157 -5.88 -37.12 -0.91
C TRP A 157 -4.40 -37.47 -0.65
N ASN A 158 -3.50 -36.85 -1.41
CA ASN A 158 -2.05 -37.11 -1.36
C ASN A 158 -1.25 -35.81 -1.17
N GLY A 159 -1.85 -34.84 -0.48
CA GLY A 159 -1.24 -33.53 -0.24
C GLY A 159 -0.19 -33.55 0.88
N PRO A 160 0.38 -32.39 1.22
CA PRO A 160 0.03 -31.04 0.76
C PRO A 160 0.47 -30.75 -0.68
N TYR A 161 -0.41 -30.17 -1.48
CA TYR A 161 -0.18 -29.77 -2.88
C TYR A 161 0.61 -28.47 -3.03
N LEU A 162 0.84 -27.78 -1.92
CA LEU A 162 1.69 -26.61 -1.85
C LEU A 162 2.99 -26.93 -1.11
N ARG A 163 4.12 -26.48 -1.67
CA ARG A 163 5.44 -26.61 -1.03
C ARG A 163 5.53 -25.96 0.34
N LYS A 164 4.69 -24.95 0.59
CA LYS A 164 4.57 -24.28 1.90
C LYS A 164 3.20 -24.62 2.47
N ILE A 165 3.17 -24.93 3.77
CA ILE A 165 1.94 -25.21 4.55
C ILE A 165 1.22 -23.89 4.90
N VAL A 166 1.31 -22.89 4.02
CA VAL A 166 0.66 -21.58 4.17
C VAL A 166 0.24 -21.14 2.78
N LEU A 167 -1.01 -20.70 2.64
CA LEU A 167 -1.51 -20.16 1.38
C LEU A 167 -0.71 -18.88 1.04
N PRO A 168 -0.20 -18.75 -0.19
CA PRO A 168 0.39 -17.50 -0.63
C PRO A 168 -0.69 -16.40 -0.62
N LYS A 169 -0.29 -15.20 -0.21
CA LYS A 169 -1.10 -13.99 -0.37
C LYS A 169 -0.68 -13.27 -1.64
N ASP A 170 -1.55 -12.43 -2.18
CA ASP A 170 -1.18 -11.57 -3.30
C ASP A 170 -0.12 -10.53 -2.89
N ALA A 171 0.45 -9.83 -3.86
CA ALA A 171 1.51 -8.85 -3.62
C ALA A 171 1.05 -7.57 -2.88
N TRP A 172 -0.24 -7.46 -2.56
CA TRP A 172 -0.84 -6.41 -1.73
C TRP A 172 -1.29 -6.92 -0.36
N GLY A 173 -1.14 -8.22 -0.08
CA GLY A 173 -1.46 -8.86 1.20
C GLY A 173 -2.89 -9.38 1.31
N ASN A 174 -3.65 -9.39 0.22
CA ASN A 174 -4.99 -9.98 0.20
C ASN A 174 -4.92 -11.49 -0.04
N ASP A 175 -5.91 -12.21 0.49
CA ASP A 175 -6.07 -13.64 0.25
C ASP A 175 -6.68 -13.89 -1.14
N PHE A 176 -6.31 -15.01 -1.77
CA PHE A 176 -6.91 -15.42 -3.04
C PHE A 176 -8.34 -15.93 -2.81
N ILE A 177 -9.24 -15.52 -3.69
CA ILE A 177 -10.65 -15.88 -3.64
C ILE A 177 -10.87 -17.04 -4.62
N TYR A 178 -11.27 -18.18 -4.07
CA TYR A 178 -11.66 -19.34 -4.84
C TYR A 178 -13.17 -19.36 -5.07
N ARG A 179 -13.59 -19.71 -6.29
CA ARG A 179 -14.98 -19.95 -6.64
C ARG A 179 -15.04 -21.11 -7.62
N LEU A 180 -15.98 -22.01 -7.42
CA LEU A 180 -16.32 -23.04 -8.39
C LEU A 180 -17.58 -22.57 -9.15
N LYS A 181 -17.50 -22.38 -10.47
CA LYS A 181 -18.64 -22.01 -11.33
C LYS A 181 -18.71 -22.98 -12.50
N ASN A 182 -19.88 -23.57 -12.77
CA ASN A 182 -20.07 -24.53 -13.86
C ASN A 182 -19.03 -25.68 -13.84
N SER A 183 -18.66 -26.17 -12.66
CA SER A 183 -17.62 -27.18 -12.46
C SER A 183 -16.20 -26.76 -12.87
N LEU A 184 -15.97 -25.48 -13.15
CA LEU A 184 -14.67 -24.89 -13.40
C LEU A 184 -14.19 -24.09 -12.19
N PRO A 185 -12.98 -24.36 -11.67
CA PRO A 185 -12.39 -23.56 -10.61
C PRO A 185 -11.98 -22.19 -11.16
N THR A 186 -12.22 -21.15 -10.39
CA THR A 186 -11.75 -19.79 -10.68
C THR A 186 -11.11 -19.23 -9.43
N ILE A 187 -9.83 -18.88 -9.54
CA ILE A 187 -9.04 -18.25 -8.49
C ILE A 187 -8.83 -16.80 -8.91
N ARG A 188 -9.03 -15.85 -7.99
CA ARG A 188 -8.77 -14.43 -8.27
C ARG A 188 -8.10 -13.73 -7.10
N SER A 189 -7.31 -12.71 -7.42
CA SER A 189 -6.81 -11.71 -6.47
C SER A 189 -7.61 -10.41 -6.63
N ALA A 190 -7.92 -9.77 -5.51
CA ALA A 190 -8.58 -8.46 -5.45
C ALA A 190 -7.67 -7.29 -5.90
N GLY A 191 -6.41 -7.57 -6.25
CA GLY A 191 -5.51 -6.60 -6.86
C GLY A 191 -5.14 -5.42 -5.95
N PRO A 192 -4.69 -4.30 -6.55
CA PRO A 192 -4.21 -3.13 -5.82
C PRO A 192 -5.26 -2.46 -4.94
N ASN A 193 -6.54 -2.55 -5.30
CA ASN A 193 -7.61 -1.85 -4.58
C ASN A 193 -8.17 -2.65 -3.38
N GLY A 194 -7.85 -3.95 -3.28
CA GLY A 194 -8.32 -4.86 -2.22
C GLY A 194 -9.83 -5.15 -2.23
N LYS A 195 -10.54 -4.82 -3.31
CA LYS A 195 -11.97 -4.99 -3.49
C LYS A 195 -12.23 -5.98 -4.63
N ALA A 196 -12.69 -7.18 -4.29
CA ALA A 196 -13.02 -8.18 -5.29
C ALA A 196 -14.20 -7.76 -6.20
N GLY A 197 -14.15 -8.17 -7.46
CA GLY A 197 -15.18 -7.92 -8.47
C GLY A 197 -14.99 -6.62 -9.24
N THR A 198 -13.80 -6.01 -9.17
CA THR A 198 -13.46 -4.80 -9.92
C THR A 198 -12.59 -5.12 -11.14
N LYS A 199 -12.35 -4.13 -12.01
CA LYS A 199 -11.60 -4.32 -13.27
C LYS A 199 -10.12 -4.63 -13.09
N ASP A 200 -9.58 -4.42 -11.89
CA ASP A 200 -8.19 -4.67 -11.52
C ASP A 200 -7.96 -6.04 -10.86
N ASP A 201 -9.01 -6.85 -10.75
CA ASP A 201 -8.89 -8.25 -10.32
C ASP A 201 -7.98 -9.02 -11.30
N ILE A 202 -7.08 -9.83 -10.75
CA ILE A 202 -6.24 -10.75 -11.51
C ILE A 202 -6.85 -12.13 -11.37
N VAL A 203 -7.37 -12.70 -12.45
CA VAL A 203 -8.11 -13.97 -12.48
C VAL A 203 -7.28 -15.05 -13.14
N SER A 204 -7.44 -16.30 -12.68
CA SER A 204 -6.80 -17.50 -13.23
C SER A 204 -7.44 -17.89 -14.55
N ASP A 205 -6.63 -18.21 -15.55
CA ASP A 205 -7.08 -18.51 -16.92
C ASP A 205 -7.54 -19.98 -17.08
N TYR A 206 -8.41 -20.49 -16.19
CA TYR A 206 -8.98 -21.84 -16.32
C TYR A 206 -9.91 -21.99 -17.53
N GLU A 207 -10.46 -20.88 -18.04
CA GLU A 207 -11.40 -20.85 -19.15
C GLU A 207 -10.75 -21.27 -20.49
N PHE A 208 -9.42 -21.13 -20.61
CA PHE A 208 -8.65 -21.55 -21.79
C PHE A 208 -8.49 -23.07 -21.91
N LEU A 209 -8.59 -23.83 -20.81
CA LEU A 209 -8.51 -25.29 -20.83
C LEU A 209 -9.84 -25.98 -21.18
N SER A 210 -10.93 -25.20 -21.27
CA SER A 210 -12.27 -25.67 -21.64
C SER A 210 -12.76 -25.14 -22.99
N SER A 211 -11.99 -24.27 -23.65
CA SER A 211 -12.28 -23.91 -25.04
C SER A 211 -11.81 -25.06 -25.94
N ASP A 212 -12.71 -25.99 -26.21
CA ASP A 212 -12.65 -26.71 -27.48
C ASP A 212 -12.46 -25.67 -28.60
N PRO A 213 -11.53 -25.89 -29.56
CA PRO A 213 -11.43 -25.03 -30.72
C PRO A 213 -12.65 -25.29 -31.61
N GLU A 214 -13.79 -24.70 -31.28
CA GLU A 214 -14.93 -24.62 -32.19
C GLU A 214 -14.56 -23.69 -33.35
N GLU A 215 -14.09 -24.33 -34.42
CA GLU A 215 -14.30 -24.02 -35.83
C GLU A 215 -14.30 -22.54 -36.23
N GLU A 216 -13.12 -22.07 -36.67
CA GLU A 216 -13.07 -21.09 -37.76
C GLU A 216 -13.51 -21.79 -39.07
N GLY A 217 -14.68 -21.41 -39.59
CA GLY A 217 -15.02 -21.69 -40.99
C GLY A 217 -16.52 -21.77 -41.24
N GLU A 218 -17.11 -20.73 -41.85
CA GLU A 218 -17.67 -20.82 -43.21
C GLU A 218 -18.12 -19.42 -43.65
N GLN A 219 -17.51 -18.97 -44.74
CA GLN A 219 -17.78 -17.72 -45.42
C GLN A 219 -19.02 -17.92 -46.30
N SER A 220 -20.20 -17.46 -45.86
CA SER A 220 -21.41 -17.55 -46.68
C SER A 220 -21.39 -16.50 -47.79
N SER A 221 -20.96 -16.91 -48.98
CA SER A 221 -21.20 -16.19 -50.23
C SER A 221 -22.69 -16.24 -50.59
N GLU A 222 -23.33 -15.07 -50.63
CA GLU A 222 -24.72 -14.87 -51.04
C GLU A 222 -24.77 -14.68 -52.56
N PRO A 223 -25.59 -15.43 -53.34
CA PRO A 223 -25.77 -15.15 -54.75
C PRO A 223 -26.96 -14.19 -54.94
N ASP A 224 -26.66 -12.94 -55.29
CA ASP A 224 -27.65 -11.98 -55.77
C ASP A 224 -28.23 -12.44 -57.12
N SER A 225 -29.39 -13.08 -57.07
CA SER A 225 -30.29 -13.24 -58.21
C SER A 225 -31.30 -12.10 -58.21
N ASN A 226 -31.14 -11.11 -59.10
CA ASN A 226 -32.23 -10.50 -59.85
C ASN A 226 -31.72 -9.43 -60.83
N GLY A 227 -31.89 -9.71 -62.13
CA GLY A 227 -31.63 -8.78 -63.21
C GLY A 227 -32.19 -9.32 -64.52
N SER A 228 -33.48 -9.13 -64.74
CA SER A 228 -34.14 -9.14 -66.06
C SER A 228 -35.33 -8.21 -66.02
#